data_AF-A0A661Z1H9-F1
#
_entry.id   AF-A0A661Z1H9-F1
#
_cell.length_a   1.000
_cell.length_b   1.000
_cell.length_c   1.000
_cell.angle_alpha   90.00
_cell.angle_beta   90.00
_cell.angle_gamma   90.00
#
_symmetry.space_group_name_H-M   'P 1'
#
loop_
_entity.id
_entity.type
_entity.pdbx_description
1 polymer ?
#
loop_
_entity_poly.entity_id
_entity_poly.type
_entity_poly.pdbx_seq_one_letter_code
_entity_poly.pdbx_strand_id
1 'polypeptide(L)'
;MQPSEISKIKNPFKFGSIIDGDNFCNRVEELRIIKQYVFDNYSFWLYSPRRFGKSSLIKRAFEEIEGTKTIFIDLYNVKSLYDFAKKYSEILSENLFDWKHELKAISKNLSKYFTNLHPIVTLNAEGFPSMTIEKKQIDNQIDIEQLLNMPEFFAKDKGIKICIAFDEFQEIERIDPFIINWMRTAFQNHKNVSYIFLGSKQSLMHSIFASTNSPFYEFAVKMDLSEISEKDLRKFIKEKFKKSNISINNDTITEILEKSELHPHFTQYFASVVFDLLRYGEDENEKYFNQGWMNKIINSQSIIFQTIYDQLSSNQRRVLTAIAIIDNDVALFADSTRREYELPISSSISVTLGALIKKSLIYKTTDNKYKVDNPVLKEWLRQLNYGLLS
;
A
#
# COMPACT_ATOMS: atom_id res chain seq x y z
N MET A 1 -32.90 23.79 0.73
CA MET A 1 -33.05 22.78 -0.33
C MET A 1 -34.11 21.78 0.10
N GLN A 2 -34.99 21.33 -0.80
CA GLN A 2 -35.98 20.31 -0.43
C GLN A 2 -35.28 18.94 -0.23
N PRO A 3 -35.75 18.08 0.70
CA PRO A 3 -35.13 16.77 1.00
C PRO A 3 -34.95 15.85 -0.22
N SER A 4 -35.78 16.03 -1.25
CA SER A 4 -35.73 15.27 -2.50
C SER A 4 -34.52 15.58 -3.39
N GLU A 5 -33.94 16.78 -3.31
CA GLU A 5 -32.78 17.19 -4.14
C GLU A 5 -31.44 16.72 -3.56
N ILE A 6 -31.33 16.62 -2.23
CA ILE A 6 -30.11 16.21 -1.53
C ILE A 6 -29.80 14.71 -1.79
N SER A 7 -30.83 13.90 -2.02
CA SER A 7 -30.69 12.46 -2.35
C SER A 7 -29.93 12.17 -3.65
N LYS A 8 -29.76 13.16 -4.54
CA LYS A 8 -29.06 13.01 -5.84
C LYS A 8 -27.57 13.39 -5.79
N ILE A 9 -27.06 13.87 -4.66
CA ILE A 9 -25.66 14.28 -4.53
C ILE A 9 -24.79 13.03 -4.37
N LYS A 10 -23.86 12.83 -5.32
CA LYS A 10 -22.90 11.72 -5.26
C LYS A 10 -21.92 11.94 -4.11
N ASN A 11 -21.64 10.88 -3.37
CA ASN A 11 -20.65 10.92 -2.29
C ASN A 11 -19.26 11.24 -2.87
N PRO A 12 -18.58 12.32 -2.42
CA PRO A 12 -17.31 12.74 -2.99
C PRO A 12 -16.11 11.96 -2.43
N PHE A 13 -16.28 11.14 -1.38
CA PHE A 13 -15.20 10.40 -0.76
C PHE A 13 -14.99 9.05 -1.48
N LYS A 14 -13.73 8.68 -1.73
CA LYS A 14 -13.36 7.40 -2.36
C LYS A 14 -12.47 6.59 -1.41
N PHE A 15 -12.78 5.31 -1.26
CA PHE A 15 -11.98 4.35 -0.50
C PHE A 15 -12.05 2.97 -1.18
N GLY A 16 -11.16 2.05 -0.81
CA GLY A 16 -11.11 0.70 -1.39
C GLY A 16 -10.59 0.60 -2.83
N SER A 17 -10.13 1.70 -3.44
CA SER A 17 -9.55 1.73 -4.79
C SER A 17 -8.31 2.62 -4.84
N ILE A 18 -7.55 2.55 -5.94
CA ILE A 18 -6.45 3.48 -6.21
C ILE A 18 -7.06 4.86 -6.41
N ILE A 19 -6.49 5.84 -5.71
CA ILE A 19 -7.06 7.18 -5.60
C ILE A 19 -6.33 8.10 -6.57
N ASP A 20 -7.09 8.78 -7.42
CA ASP A 20 -6.63 9.71 -8.46
C ASP A 20 -7.16 11.15 -8.25
N GLY A 21 -6.46 12.12 -8.84
CA GLY A 21 -6.87 13.52 -8.96
C GLY A 21 -7.36 14.15 -7.65
N ASP A 22 -8.57 14.73 -7.69
CA ASP A 22 -9.25 15.45 -6.60
C ASP A 22 -9.49 14.62 -5.31
N ASN A 23 -9.22 13.31 -5.33
CA ASN A 23 -9.38 12.44 -4.17
C ASN A 23 -8.07 12.16 -3.45
N PHE A 24 -6.93 12.53 -4.05
CA PHE A 24 -5.61 12.34 -3.48
C PHE A 24 -5.31 13.44 -2.46
N CYS A 25 -5.37 13.09 -1.17
CA CYS A 25 -5.12 14.05 -0.09
C CYS A 25 -3.62 14.33 0.03
N ASN A 26 -3.27 15.63 0.03
CA ASN A 26 -1.98 16.27 0.22
C ASN A 26 -0.79 15.35 0.62
N ARG A 27 0.11 15.12 -0.35
CA ARG A 27 1.42 14.44 -0.23
C ARG A 27 2.51 15.20 -0.99
N VAL A 28 2.50 16.53 -0.89
CA VAL A 28 3.29 17.42 -1.77
C VAL A 28 4.78 17.16 -1.62
N GLU A 29 5.25 17.00 -0.38
CA GLU A 29 6.67 16.80 -0.11
C GLU A 29 7.12 15.41 -0.57
N GLU A 30 6.30 14.38 -0.34
CA GLU A 30 6.61 13.02 -0.79
C GLU A 30 6.62 12.92 -2.31
N LEU A 31 5.67 13.58 -3.00
CA LEU A 31 5.67 13.70 -4.47
C LEU A 31 6.93 14.41 -4.96
N ARG A 32 7.34 15.50 -4.30
CA ARG A 32 8.57 16.23 -4.64
C ARG A 32 9.81 15.35 -4.52
N ILE A 33 9.93 14.60 -3.42
CA ILE A 33 11.04 13.66 -3.19
C ILE A 33 11.06 12.55 -4.24
N ILE A 34 9.90 11.92 -4.53
CA ILE A 34 9.81 10.86 -5.54
C ILE A 34 10.25 11.39 -6.91
N LYS A 35 9.72 12.53 -7.34
CA LYS A 35 10.10 13.14 -8.62
C LYS A 35 11.58 13.44 -8.70
N GLN A 36 12.16 13.97 -7.61
CA GLN A 36 13.59 14.24 -7.53
C GLN A 36 14.41 12.95 -7.67
N TYR A 37 14.07 11.90 -6.91
CA TYR A 37 14.76 10.61 -7.02
C TYR A 37 14.65 9.99 -8.42
N VAL A 38 13.49 10.07 -9.06
CA VAL A 38 13.33 9.57 -10.44
C VAL A 38 14.14 10.41 -11.43
N PHE A 39 14.17 11.73 -11.27
CA PHE A 39 14.97 12.63 -12.11
C PHE A 39 16.47 12.33 -12.00
N ASP A 40 16.96 12.15 -10.77
CA ASP A 40 18.35 11.84 -10.43
C ASP A 40 18.73 10.37 -10.70
N ASN A 41 17.77 9.56 -11.16
CA ASN A 41 17.91 8.12 -11.42
C ASN A 41 18.35 7.33 -10.16
N TYR A 42 17.82 7.70 -9.00
CA TYR A 42 18.04 6.98 -7.75
C TYR A 42 17.00 5.89 -7.53
N SER A 43 17.48 4.74 -7.05
CA SER A 43 16.61 3.67 -6.58
C SER A 43 16.28 3.87 -5.11
N PHE A 44 15.01 3.70 -4.74
CA PHE A 44 14.57 3.83 -3.36
C PHE A 44 13.54 2.76 -2.99
N TRP A 45 13.41 2.51 -1.70
CA TRP A 45 12.38 1.63 -1.16
C TRP A 45 11.61 2.35 -0.08
N LEU A 46 10.33 2.03 0.03
CA LEU A 46 9.50 2.50 1.14
C LEU A 46 8.57 1.38 1.61
N TYR A 47 8.26 1.43 2.89
CA TYR A 47 7.21 0.62 3.47
C TYR A 47 6.23 1.52 4.20
N SER A 48 4.98 1.09 4.23
CA SER A 48 3.96 1.65 5.09
C SER A 48 2.93 0.55 5.33
N PRO A 49 2.11 0.63 6.40
CA PRO A 49 0.99 -0.28 6.56
C PRO A 49 0.05 -0.25 5.34
N ARG A 50 -0.82 -1.26 5.24
CA ARG A 50 -1.78 -1.34 4.12
C ARG A 50 -2.68 -0.11 4.12
N ARG A 51 -3.19 0.26 2.95
CA ARG A 51 -4.16 1.35 2.76
C ARG A 51 -3.64 2.79 3.03
N PHE A 52 -2.36 2.98 3.36
CA PHE A 52 -1.72 4.30 3.49
C PHE A 52 -1.53 5.07 2.16
N GLY A 53 -1.79 4.42 1.02
CA GLY A 53 -1.81 5.07 -0.29
C GLY A 53 -0.50 5.03 -1.10
N LYS A 54 0.46 4.15 -0.77
CA LYS A 54 1.75 4.00 -1.49
C LYS A 54 1.58 3.90 -3.02
N SER A 55 0.76 2.97 -3.48
CA SER A 55 0.54 2.71 -4.90
C SER A 55 -0.08 3.91 -5.60
N SER A 56 -1.04 4.58 -4.93
CA SER A 56 -1.66 5.81 -5.44
C SER A 56 -0.65 6.96 -5.52
N LEU A 57 0.22 7.10 -4.52
CA LEU A 57 1.29 8.11 -4.50
C LEU A 57 2.29 7.91 -5.65
N ILE A 58 2.77 6.69 -5.87
CA ILE A 58 3.70 6.41 -6.98
C ILE A 58 3.04 6.61 -8.34
N LYS A 59 1.82 6.10 -8.54
CA LYS A 59 1.08 6.30 -9.79
C LYS A 59 0.84 7.79 -10.07
N ARG A 60 0.50 8.56 -9.04
CA ARG A 60 0.35 10.01 -9.15
C ARG A 60 1.67 10.69 -9.52
N ALA A 61 2.79 10.29 -8.90
CA ALA A 61 4.10 10.81 -9.27
C ALA A 61 4.44 10.48 -10.73
N PHE A 62 4.16 9.26 -11.18
CA PHE A 62 4.41 8.80 -12.55
C PHE A 62 3.61 9.57 -13.60
N GLU A 63 2.36 9.97 -13.31
CA GLU A 63 1.57 10.85 -14.17
C GLU A 63 2.22 12.24 -14.40
N GLU A 64 3.01 12.70 -13.43
CA GLU A 64 3.59 14.04 -13.42
C GLU A 64 5.11 14.06 -13.73
N ILE A 65 5.69 12.91 -14.06
CA ILE A 65 7.11 12.77 -14.42
C ILE A 65 7.26 12.84 -15.94
N GLU A 66 8.09 13.78 -16.39
CA GLU A 66 8.46 13.94 -17.80
C GLU A 66 9.92 13.50 -18.03
N GLY A 67 10.23 13.06 -19.25
CA GLY A 67 11.60 12.69 -19.65
C GLY A 67 12.11 11.33 -19.14
N THR A 68 11.37 10.65 -18.28
CA THR A 68 11.65 9.28 -17.81
C THR A 68 10.45 8.39 -18.09
N LYS A 69 10.66 7.23 -18.72
CA LYS A 69 9.60 6.24 -18.91
C LYS A 69 9.32 5.52 -17.60
N THR A 70 8.11 5.61 -17.09
CA THR A 70 7.72 5.00 -15.81
C THR A 70 6.91 3.73 -16.01
N ILE A 71 7.22 2.67 -15.27
CA ILE A 71 6.55 1.36 -15.34
C ILE A 71 6.16 0.93 -13.92
N PHE A 72 4.94 0.44 -13.75
CA PHE A 72 4.43 -0.02 -12.45
C PHE A 72 4.05 -1.51 -12.51
N ILE A 73 4.61 -2.31 -11.60
CA ILE A 73 4.45 -3.76 -11.56
C ILE A 73 4.00 -4.18 -10.16
N ASP A 74 2.79 -4.73 -10.06
CA ASP A 74 2.25 -5.27 -8.81
C ASP A 74 2.59 -6.77 -8.66
N LEU A 75 3.25 -7.17 -7.57
CA LEU A 75 3.64 -8.57 -7.33
C LEU A 75 2.66 -9.36 -6.46
N TYR A 76 1.54 -8.76 -6.01
CA TYR A 76 0.62 -9.37 -5.05
C TYR A 76 0.07 -10.75 -5.46
N ASN A 77 -0.23 -10.94 -6.75
CA ASN A 77 -0.81 -12.18 -7.30
C ASN A 77 0.21 -13.05 -8.05
N VAL A 78 1.50 -12.81 -7.89
CA VAL A 78 2.57 -13.57 -8.54
C VAL A 78 3.01 -14.69 -7.62
N LYS A 79 2.87 -15.95 -8.06
CA LYS A 79 3.03 -17.13 -7.19
C LYS A 79 4.23 -18.01 -7.54
N SER A 80 4.84 -17.77 -8.69
CA SER A 80 5.94 -18.59 -9.19
C SER A 80 6.85 -17.75 -10.09
N LEU A 81 8.07 -18.23 -10.29
CA LEU A 81 9.03 -17.60 -11.18
C LEU A 81 8.47 -17.44 -12.61
N TYR A 82 7.70 -18.43 -13.07
CA TYR A 82 7.00 -18.37 -14.35
C TYR A 82 5.97 -17.22 -14.38
N ASP A 83 5.14 -17.09 -13.34
CA ASP A 83 4.15 -16.00 -13.25
C ASP A 83 4.84 -14.63 -13.24
N PHE A 84 5.97 -14.53 -12.54
CA PHE A 84 6.78 -13.31 -12.50
C PHE A 84 7.26 -12.94 -13.89
N ALA A 85 7.93 -13.87 -14.56
CA ALA A 85 8.51 -13.62 -15.86
C ALA A 85 7.45 -13.32 -16.93
N LYS A 86 6.33 -14.07 -16.91
CA LYS A 86 5.18 -13.78 -17.75
C LYS A 86 4.69 -12.35 -17.53
N LYS A 87 4.31 -12.00 -16.29
CA LYS A 87 3.76 -10.67 -15.96
C LYS A 87 4.75 -9.55 -16.25
N TYR A 88 6.02 -9.74 -15.91
CA TYR A 88 7.08 -8.76 -16.14
C TYR A 88 7.28 -8.55 -17.65
N SER A 89 7.34 -9.62 -18.45
CA SER A 89 7.45 -9.54 -19.91
C SER A 89 6.26 -8.83 -20.56
N GLU A 90 5.03 -9.14 -20.13
CA GLU A 90 3.80 -8.50 -20.60
C GLU A 90 3.84 -6.99 -20.35
N ILE A 91 4.08 -6.58 -19.10
CA ILE A 91 4.10 -5.16 -18.72
C ILE A 91 5.24 -4.41 -19.40
N LEU A 92 6.45 -4.97 -19.43
CA LEU A 92 7.55 -4.35 -20.17
C LEU A 92 7.17 -4.17 -21.64
N SER A 93 6.51 -5.17 -22.22
CA SER A 93 6.20 -5.11 -23.63
C SER A 93 5.16 -4.06 -23.98
N GLU A 94 4.12 -3.92 -23.16
CA GLU A 94 3.09 -2.90 -23.30
C GLU A 94 3.63 -1.48 -23.12
N ASN A 95 4.62 -1.32 -22.24
CA ASN A 95 5.16 0.00 -21.92
C ASN A 95 6.31 0.41 -22.83
N LEU A 96 7.17 -0.51 -23.23
CA LEU A 96 8.40 -0.20 -23.97
C LEU A 96 8.23 -0.28 -25.49
N PHE A 97 7.36 -1.15 -26.02
CA PHE A 97 7.23 -1.31 -27.47
C PHE A 97 5.96 -0.64 -28.02
N ASP A 98 6.09 0.03 -29.16
CA ASP A 98 4.95 0.52 -29.93
C ASP A 98 4.44 -0.57 -30.88
N TRP A 99 3.45 -1.31 -30.40
CA TRP A 99 2.84 -2.41 -31.14
C TRP A 99 2.13 -1.98 -32.43
N LYS A 100 1.74 -0.70 -32.59
CA LYS A 100 1.04 -0.23 -33.80
C LYS A 100 1.99 -0.03 -34.98
N HIS A 101 3.27 0.26 -34.72
CA HIS A 101 4.24 0.57 -35.76
C HIS A 101 5.38 -0.44 -35.90
N GLU A 102 5.61 -1.31 -34.90
CA GLU A 102 6.82 -2.14 -34.85
C GLU A 102 6.60 -3.67 -34.83
N LEU A 103 5.46 -4.25 -35.24
CA LEU A 103 5.26 -5.72 -35.14
C LEU A 103 6.39 -6.58 -35.77
N LYS A 104 6.95 -6.18 -36.91
CA LYS A 104 8.09 -6.86 -37.56
C LYS A 104 9.46 -6.45 -37.01
N ALA A 105 9.56 -5.26 -36.40
CA ALA A 105 10.80 -4.77 -35.78
C ALA A 105 10.95 -5.29 -34.35
N ILE A 106 9.85 -5.49 -33.63
CA ILE A 106 9.76 -6.09 -32.30
C ILE A 106 10.30 -7.51 -32.34
N SER A 107 9.93 -8.37 -33.29
CA SER A 107 10.50 -9.73 -33.38
C SER A 107 12.02 -9.74 -33.67
N LYS A 108 12.54 -8.74 -34.40
CA LYS A 108 13.97 -8.61 -34.76
C LYS A 108 14.81 -7.91 -33.68
N ASN A 109 14.21 -6.95 -32.97
CA ASN A 109 14.82 -6.26 -31.84
C ASN A 109 14.79 -7.16 -30.60
N LEU A 110 13.72 -7.92 -30.39
CA LEU A 110 13.64 -8.89 -29.30
C LEU A 110 14.62 -10.04 -29.50
N SER A 111 14.79 -10.59 -30.72
CA SER A 111 15.82 -11.61 -30.95
C SER A 111 17.26 -11.10 -30.74
N LYS A 112 17.48 -9.78 -30.80
CA LYS A 112 18.74 -9.12 -30.42
C LYS A 112 18.94 -9.08 -28.90
N TYR A 113 17.85 -9.04 -28.12
CA TYR A 113 17.92 -9.01 -26.65
C TYR A 113 17.69 -10.39 -25.98
N PHE A 114 17.07 -11.32 -26.70
CA PHE A 114 16.69 -12.66 -26.24
C PHE A 114 17.25 -13.69 -27.21
N THR A 115 18.41 -14.27 -26.87
CA THR A 115 19.00 -15.34 -27.69
C THR A 115 18.35 -16.70 -27.44
N ASN A 116 17.77 -16.91 -26.25
CA ASN A 116 17.22 -18.20 -25.81
C ASN A 116 15.73 -18.16 -25.45
N LEU A 117 15.12 -16.97 -25.33
CA LEU A 117 13.69 -16.82 -25.11
C LEU A 117 12.98 -16.61 -26.45
N HIS A 118 11.91 -17.35 -26.69
CA HIS A 118 11.08 -17.24 -27.90
C HIS A 118 9.76 -16.55 -27.54
N PRO A 119 9.74 -15.21 -27.42
CA PRO A 119 8.54 -14.49 -27.05
C PRO A 119 7.39 -14.78 -28.01
N ILE A 120 6.20 -14.99 -27.44
CA ILE A 120 4.98 -15.21 -28.22
C ILE A 120 4.18 -13.92 -28.20
N VAL A 121 3.82 -13.45 -29.39
CA VAL A 121 2.90 -12.33 -29.56
C VAL A 121 1.49 -12.87 -29.41
N THR A 122 0.81 -12.46 -28.35
CA THR A 122 -0.61 -12.74 -28.09
C THR A 122 -1.40 -11.44 -28.17
N LEU A 123 -2.73 -11.53 -28.04
CA LEU A 123 -3.58 -10.36 -27.82
C LEU A 123 -3.92 -10.31 -26.33
N ASN A 124 -3.82 -9.13 -25.71
CA ASN A 124 -4.28 -8.91 -24.35
C ASN A 124 -5.83 -8.84 -24.30
N ALA A 125 -6.39 -8.68 -23.09
CA ALA A 125 -7.85 -8.64 -22.88
C ALA A 125 -8.56 -7.51 -23.64
N GLU A 126 -7.82 -6.50 -24.09
CA GLU A 126 -8.31 -5.32 -24.83
C GLU A 126 -8.12 -5.47 -26.35
N GLY A 127 -7.59 -6.61 -26.81
CA GLY A 127 -7.34 -6.88 -28.23
C GLY A 127 -6.08 -6.20 -28.78
N PHE A 128 -5.22 -5.66 -27.93
CA PHE A 128 -3.92 -5.13 -28.34
C PHE A 128 -2.85 -6.24 -28.34
N PRO A 129 -1.89 -6.20 -29.28
CA PRO A 129 -0.75 -7.10 -29.24
C PRO A 129 0.03 -6.96 -27.92
N SER A 130 0.34 -8.08 -27.29
CA SER A 130 1.12 -8.19 -26.06
C SER A 130 2.14 -9.32 -26.20
N MET A 131 3.23 -9.25 -25.44
CA MET A 131 4.24 -10.30 -25.42
C MET A 131 4.10 -11.15 -24.16
N THR A 132 4.07 -12.47 -24.31
CA THR A 132 4.18 -13.40 -23.17
C THR A 132 5.28 -14.42 -23.42
N ILE A 133 5.84 -14.94 -22.33
CA ILE A 133 6.75 -16.08 -22.34
C ILE A 133 5.94 -17.35 -22.07
N GLU A 134 6.20 -18.42 -22.81
CA GLU A 134 5.54 -19.72 -22.65
C GLU A 134 6.25 -20.59 -21.59
N LYS A 135 5.51 -21.47 -20.91
CA LYS A 135 6.02 -22.26 -19.75
C LYS A 135 7.24 -23.13 -20.05
N LYS A 136 7.41 -23.57 -21.30
CA LYS A 136 8.57 -24.37 -21.73
C LYS A 136 9.88 -23.57 -21.90
N GLN A 137 9.85 -22.25 -21.68
CA GLN A 137 10.99 -21.36 -21.96
C GLN A 137 11.63 -20.77 -20.71
N ILE A 138 11.12 -21.11 -19.51
CA ILE A 138 11.69 -20.63 -18.25
C ILE A 138 12.19 -21.84 -17.50
N ASP A 139 13.32 -22.34 -17.97
CA ASP A 139 13.91 -23.58 -17.45
C ASP A 139 15.20 -23.31 -16.68
N ASN A 140 15.72 -22.07 -16.66
CA ASN A 140 16.99 -21.75 -16.00
C ASN A 140 17.12 -20.26 -15.56
N GLN A 141 18.15 -19.99 -14.75
CA GLN A 141 18.56 -18.65 -14.28
C GLN A 141 18.83 -17.64 -15.41
N ILE A 142 19.38 -18.11 -16.53
CA ILE A 142 19.82 -17.25 -17.65
C ILE A 142 18.62 -16.55 -18.28
N ASP A 143 17.50 -17.25 -18.41
CA ASP A 143 16.26 -16.71 -18.99
C ASP A 143 15.72 -15.52 -18.16
N ILE A 144 15.77 -15.63 -16.83
CA ILE A 144 15.33 -14.56 -15.92
C ILE A 144 16.30 -13.40 -15.92
N GLU A 145 17.61 -13.65 -15.90
CA GLU A 145 18.61 -12.58 -15.98
C GLU A 145 18.52 -11.81 -17.29
N GLN A 146 18.29 -12.47 -18.43
CA GLN A 146 18.04 -11.80 -19.71
C GLN A 146 16.82 -10.89 -19.62
N LEU A 147 15.71 -11.41 -19.08
CA LEU A 147 14.48 -10.65 -18.91
C LEU A 147 14.69 -9.43 -18.00
N LEU A 148 15.38 -9.58 -16.88
CA LEU A 148 15.69 -8.49 -15.95
C LEU A 148 16.57 -7.41 -16.58
N ASN A 149 17.44 -7.76 -17.54
CA ASN A 149 18.32 -6.80 -18.23
C ASN A 149 17.65 -6.06 -19.39
N MET A 150 16.46 -6.49 -19.83
CA MET A 150 15.73 -5.85 -20.93
C MET A 150 15.57 -4.34 -20.82
N PRO A 151 15.12 -3.79 -19.67
CA PRO A 151 14.91 -2.35 -19.57
C PRO A 151 16.19 -1.55 -19.82
N GLU A 152 17.34 -2.01 -19.31
CA GLU A 152 18.62 -1.32 -19.48
C GLU A 152 19.08 -1.35 -20.95
N PHE A 153 18.90 -2.47 -21.64
CA PHE A 153 19.22 -2.55 -23.06
C PHE A 153 18.33 -1.64 -23.89
N PHE A 154 17.03 -1.61 -23.60
CA PHE A 154 16.08 -0.72 -24.27
C PHE A 154 16.41 0.76 -24.02
N ALA A 155 16.68 1.10 -22.76
CA ALA A 155 17.05 2.46 -22.34
C ALA A 155 18.29 2.97 -23.07
N LYS A 156 19.33 2.12 -23.22
CA LYS A 156 20.53 2.43 -24.01
C LYS A 156 20.25 2.62 -25.49
N ASP A 157 19.48 1.71 -26.09
CA ASP A 157 19.18 1.74 -27.53
C ASP A 157 18.38 2.98 -27.93
N LYS A 158 17.43 3.39 -27.09
CA LYS A 158 16.57 4.56 -27.33
C LYS A 158 17.11 5.87 -26.73
N GLY A 159 18.17 5.81 -25.92
CA GLY A 159 18.73 6.98 -25.24
C GLY A 159 17.77 7.63 -24.23
N ILE A 160 16.99 6.81 -23.52
CA ILE A 160 16.00 7.27 -22.54
C ILE A 160 16.32 6.77 -21.13
N LYS A 161 15.73 7.40 -20.10
CA LYS A 161 15.70 6.86 -18.73
C LYS A 161 14.43 6.04 -18.50
N ILE A 162 14.52 5.01 -17.67
CA ILE A 162 13.37 4.19 -17.24
C ILE A 162 13.33 4.15 -15.71
N CYS A 163 12.14 4.23 -15.12
CA CYS A 163 11.92 3.98 -13.71
C CYS A 163 10.88 2.86 -13.55
N ILE A 164 11.23 1.80 -12.83
CA ILE A 164 10.35 0.65 -12.59
C ILE A 164 9.98 0.59 -11.12
N ALA A 165 8.68 0.72 -10.83
CA ALA A 165 8.13 0.47 -9.51
C ALA A 165 7.64 -0.97 -9.36
N PHE A 166 8.11 -1.66 -8.33
CA PHE A 166 7.59 -2.95 -7.87
C PHE A 166 6.74 -2.74 -6.62
N ASP A 167 5.44 -2.99 -6.72
CA ASP A 167 4.52 -2.99 -5.59
C ASP A 167 4.40 -4.37 -4.95
N GLU A 168 4.15 -4.38 -3.64
CA GLU A 168 4.19 -5.59 -2.80
C GLU A 168 5.51 -6.39 -2.99
N PHE A 169 6.64 -5.69 -3.07
CA PHE A 169 7.94 -6.27 -3.39
C PHE A 169 8.37 -7.39 -2.44
N GLN A 170 7.90 -7.37 -1.19
CA GLN A 170 8.18 -8.45 -0.25
C GLN A 170 7.65 -9.83 -0.68
N GLU A 171 6.75 -9.91 -1.67
CA GLU A 171 6.28 -11.18 -2.19
C GLU A 171 7.36 -11.92 -3.02
N ILE A 172 8.45 -11.25 -3.43
CA ILE A 172 9.55 -11.90 -4.19
C ILE A 172 10.16 -13.09 -3.45
N GLU A 173 10.28 -13.03 -2.12
CA GLU A 173 10.80 -14.14 -1.31
C GLU A 173 9.93 -15.41 -1.40
N ARG A 174 8.62 -15.25 -1.71
CA ARG A 174 7.68 -16.37 -1.89
C ARG A 174 7.67 -16.92 -3.30
N ILE A 175 8.02 -16.10 -4.29
CA ILE A 175 8.06 -16.46 -5.72
C ILE A 175 9.19 -17.46 -5.96
N ASP A 176 10.40 -17.09 -5.55
CA ASP A 176 11.59 -17.92 -5.59
C ASP A 176 12.64 -17.33 -4.62
N PRO A 177 13.26 -18.10 -3.71
CA PRO A 177 14.21 -17.58 -2.74
C PRO A 177 15.46 -16.92 -3.35
N PHE A 178 15.82 -17.28 -4.59
CA PHE A 178 17.06 -16.85 -5.25
C PHE A 178 16.82 -15.73 -6.28
N ILE A 179 15.57 -15.37 -6.58
CA ILE A 179 15.25 -14.29 -7.54
C ILE A 179 15.91 -12.96 -7.16
N ILE A 180 16.01 -12.66 -5.86
CA ILE A 180 16.64 -11.45 -5.35
C ILE A 180 18.12 -11.36 -5.74
N ASN A 181 18.82 -12.50 -5.81
CA ASN A 181 20.22 -12.56 -6.26
C ASN A 181 20.31 -12.23 -7.75
N TRP A 182 19.42 -12.76 -8.58
CA TRP A 182 19.37 -12.44 -10.02
C TRP A 182 19.03 -10.96 -10.26
N MET A 183 18.07 -10.43 -9.51
CA MET A 183 17.74 -8.99 -9.55
C MET A 183 18.96 -8.15 -9.16
N ARG A 184 19.72 -8.56 -8.13
CA ARG A 184 20.91 -7.81 -7.70
C ARG A 184 21.97 -7.80 -8.80
N THR A 185 22.27 -8.97 -9.36
CA THR A 185 23.24 -9.13 -10.44
C THR A 185 22.90 -8.28 -11.66
N ALA A 186 21.62 -8.24 -12.06
CA ALA A 186 21.16 -7.43 -13.16
C ALA A 186 21.20 -5.93 -12.80
N PHE A 187 20.47 -5.52 -11.75
CA PHE A 187 20.14 -4.12 -11.50
C PHE A 187 21.35 -3.27 -11.12
N GLN A 188 22.37 -3.84 -10.46
CA GLN A 188 23.58 -3.08 -10.11
C GLN A 188 24.36 -2.58 -11.34
N ASN A 189 24.15 -3.20 -12.51
CA ASN A 189 24.81 -2.83 -13.76
C ASN A 189 23.98 -1.86 -14.61
N HIS A 190 22.77 -1.52 -14.17
CA HIS A 190 21.87 -0.65 -14.91
C HIS A 190 22.20 0.82 -14.66
N LYS A 191 22.45 1.57 -15.73
CA LYS A 191 22.85 2.98 -15.66
C LYS A 191 21.73 3.93 -16.02
N ASN A 192 20.75 3.46 -16.79
CA ASN A 192 19.63 4.27 -17.27
C ASN A 192 18.29 3.80 -16.69
N VAL A 193 18.32 2.86 -15.75
CA VAL A 193 17.15 2.32 -15.07
C VAL A 193 17.27 2.57 -13.56
N SER A 194 16.20 3.07 -12.96
CA SER A 194 16.05 3.21 -11.51
C SER A 194 14.84 2.42 -11.00
N TYR A 195 14.85 2.09 -9.72
CA TYR A 195 13.89 1.18 -9.12
C TYR A 195 13.20 1.77 -7.90
N ILE A 196 11.88 1.56 -7.82
CA ILE A 196 11.06 1.90 -6.66
C ILE A 196 10.53 0.61 -6.07
N PHE A 197 10.84 0.31 -4.82
CA PHE A 197 10.35 -0.90 -4.15
C PHE A 197 9.35 -0.55 -3.05
N LEU A 198 8.09 -0.93 -3.23
CA LEU A 198 7.02 -0.66 -2.28
C LEU A 198 6.65 -1.96 -1.56
N GLY A 199 6.41 -1.88 -0.25
CA GLY A 199 5.91 -3.03 0.49
C GLY A 199 5.02 -2.68 1.68
N SER A 200 4.13 -3.61 2.03
CA SER A 200 3.26 -3.44 3.20
C SER A 200 3.79 -4.12 4.46
N LYS A 201 4.74 -5.05 4.34
CA LYS A 201 5.28 -5.81 5.48
C LYS A 201 6.65 -5.27 5.87
N GLN A 202 6.65 -4.39 6.89
CA GLN A 202 7.86 -3.74 7.41
C GLN A 202 9.01 -4.71 7.68
N SER A 203 8.74 -5.84 8.36
CA SER A 203 9.79 -6.81 8.70
C SER A 203 10.46 -7.43 7.48
N LEU A 204 9.69 -7.72 6.43
CA LEU A 204 10.23 -8.32 5.20
C LEU A 204 10.95 -7.26 4.34
N MET A 205 10.39 -6.05 4.23
CA MET A 205 11.10 -4.97 3.55
C MET A 205 12.43 -4.65 4.24
N HIS A 206 12.46 -4.67 5.58
CA HIS A 206 13.69 -4.50 6.35
C HIS A 206 14.67 -5.67 6.16
N SER A 207 14.21 -6.93 6.13
CA SER A 207 15.10 -8.06 5.84
C SER A 207 15.73 -7.97 4.46
N ILE A 208 14.98 -7.48 3.47
CA ILE A 208 15.45 -7.31 2.09
C ILE A 208 16.46 -6.16 1.96
N PHE A 209 16.19 -4.96 2.49
CA PHE A 209 17.01 -3.78 2.19
C PHE A 209 18.01 -3.38 3.28
N ALA A 210 17.81 -3.82 4.52
CA ALA A 210 18.59 -3.36 5.68
C ALA A 210 19.32 -4.49 6.43
N SER A 211 19.18 -5.75 6.02
CA SER A 211 19.97 -6.86 6.57
C SER A 211 21.29 -7.00 5.83
N THR A 212 22.42 -7.04 6.54
CA THR A 212 23.78 -7.19 5.97
C THR A 212 23.96 -8.47 5.15
N ASN A 213 23.13 -9.48 5.40
CA ASN A 213 23.18 -10.77 4.68
C ASN A 213 22.31 -10.77 3.41
N SER A 214 21.56 -9.69 3.16
CA SER A 214 20.70 -9.61 1.98
C SER A 214 21.49 -9.16 0.74
N PRO A 215 21.25 -9.76 -0.44
CA PRO A 215 21.78 -9.24 -1.71
C PRO A 215 21.38 -7.79 -1.97
N PHE A 216 20.27 -7.32 -1.40
CA PHE A 216 19.76 -5.95 -1.56
C PHE A 216 20.18 -5.00 -0.42
N TYR A 217 21.09 -5.42 0.45
CA TYR A 217 21.66 -4.54 1.48
C TYR A 217 22.21 -3.26 0.85
N GLU A 218 21.72 -2.11 1.33
CA GLU A 218 22.08 -0.76 0.85
C GLU A 218 21.91 -0.55 -0.68
N PHE A 219 21.11 -1.39 -1.36
CA PHE A 219 20.88 -1.29 -2.81
C PHE A 219 20.05 -0.05 -3.18
N ALA A 220 19.12 0.35 -2.31
CA ALA A 220 18.18 1.43 -2.54
C ALA A 220 18.07 2.30 -1.29
N VAL A 221 17.88 3.60 -1.48
CA VAL A 221 17.72 4.57 -0.38
C VAL A 221 16.37 4.32 0.31
N LYS A 222 16.34 4.37 1.64
CA LYS A 222 15.07 4.31 2.38
C LYS A 222 14.34 5.64 2.25
N MET A 223 13.10 5.61 1.77
CA MET A 223 12.17 6.73 1.84
C MET A 223 11.12 6.44 2.89
N ASP A 224 10.94 7.37 3.83
CA ASP A 224 9.88 7.29 4.84
C ASP A 224 8.60 7.96 4.32
N LEU A 225 7.46 7.30 4.55
CA LEU A 225 6.14 7.85 4.27
C LEU A 225 5.53 8.33 5.59
N SER A 226 5.53 9.63 5.81
CA SER A 226 4.95 10.23 7.01
C SER A 226 3.43 10.08 7.06
N GLU A 227 2.82 10.27 8.23
CA GLU A 227 1.37 10.48 8.32
C GLU A 227 0.99 11.79 7.62
N ILE A 228 -0.19 11.86 6.99
CA ILE A 228 -0.67 13.14 6.44
C ILE A 228 -0.99 14.04 7.64
N SER A 229 -0.59 15.32 7.56
CA SER A 229 -0.88 16.24 8.65
C SER A 229 -2.40 16.35 8.88
N GLU A 230 -2.79 16.45 10.16
CA GLU A 230 -4.19 16.65 10.53
C GLU A 230 -4.79 17.88 9.82
N LYS A 231 -3.99 18.95 9.68
CA LYS A 231 -4.39 20.18 8.98
C LYS A 231 -4.78 19.91 7.53
N ASP A 232 -4.00 19.09 6.82
CA ASP A 232 -4.25 18.76 5.42
C ASP A 232 -5.49 17.89 5.24
N LEU A 233 -5.65 16.86 6.09
CA LEU A 233 -6.85 16.00 6.05
C LEU A 233 -8.11 16.78 6.43
N ARG A 234 -8.03 17.65 7.45
CA ARG A 234 -9.12 18.54 7.83
C ARG A 234 -9.53 19.45 6.68
N LYS A 235 -8.57 20.06 5.99
CA LYS A 235 -8.82 20.90 4.81
C LYS A 235 -9.48 20.08 3.70
N PHE A 236 -8.96 18.90 3.41
CA PHE A 236 -9.50 17.99 2.40
C PHE A 236 -10.96 17.60 2.67
N ILE A 237 -11.31 17.24 3.91
CA ILE A 237 -12.70 16.92 4.29
C ILE A 237 -13.59 18.15 4.07
N LYS A 238 -13.21 19.32 4.61
CA LYS A 238 -13.99 20.57 4.48
C LYS A 238 -14.25 20.94 3.03
N GLU A 239 -13.25 20.85 2.16
CA GLU A 239 -13.38 21.18 0.75
C GLU A 239 -14.36 20.26 0.02
N LYS A 240 -14.37 18.96 0.33
CA LYS A 240 -15.33 18.00 -0.24
C LYS A 240 -16.76 18.26 0.21
N PHE A 241 -16.99 18.49 1.50
CA PHE A 241 -18.31 18.86 2.03
C PHE A 241 -18.82 20.17 1.41
N LYS A 242 -17.96 21.19 1.35
CA LYS A 242 -18.26 22.49 0.72
C LYS A 242 -18.61 22.36 -0.77
N LYS A 243 -17.83 21.59 -1.55
CA LYS A 243 -18.11 21.33 -2.98
C LYS A 243 -19.47 20.64 -3.19
N SER A 244 -19.91 19.85 -2.22
CA SER A 244 -21.20 19.17 -2.23
C SER A 244 -22.36 19.97 -1.63
N ASN A 245 -22.14 21.21 -1.20
CA ASN A 245 -23.13 22.05 -0.49
C ASN A 245 -23.74 21.38 0.77
N ILE A 246 -22.96 20.54 1.46
CA ILE A 246 -23.35 19.96 2.75
C ILE A 246 -22.45 20.59 3.83
N SER A 247 -23.05 21.10 4.91
CA SER A 247 -22.32 21.60 6.07
C SER A 247 -21.84 20.46 6.97
N ILE A 248 -20.71 20.65 7.62
CA ILE A 248 -20.18 19.74 8.63
C ILE A 248 -19.47 20.55 9.71
N ASN A 249 -19.67 20.18 10.97
CA ASN A 249 -19.07 20.80 12.13
C ASN A 249 -17.59 20.44 12.27
N ASN A 250 -16.82 21.35 12.88
CA ASN A 250 -15.41 21.11 13.14
C ASN A 250 -15.17 19.93 14.08
N ASP A 251 -16.06 19.73 15.06
CA ASP A 251 -15.96 18.67 16.06
C ASP A 251 -16.17 17.29 15.42
N THR A 252 -17.15 17.17 14.52
CA THR A 252 -17.35 15.96 13.69
C THR A 252 -16.10 15.63 12.89
N ILE A 253 -15.45 16.64 12.28
CA ILE A 253 -14.20 16.42 11.54
C ILE A 253 -13.07 15.99 12.47
N THR A 254 -12.95 16.61 13.64
CA THR A 254 -11.95 16.23 14.65
C THR A 254 -12.13 14.77 15.04
N GLU A 255 -13.35 14.33 15.31
CA GLU A 255 -13.61 12.94 15.68
C GLU A 255 -13.33 11.95 14.53
N ILE A 256 -13.66 12.30 13.29
CA ILE A 256 -13.25 11.51 12.12
C ILE A 256 -11.73 11.32 12.08
N LEU A 257 -10.96 12.40 12.31
CA LEU A 257 -9.50 12.37 12.23
C LEU A 257 -8.88 11.58 13.39
N GLU A 258 -9.39 11.75 14.60
CA GLU A 258 -8.97 11.00 15.79
C GLU A 258 -9.26 9.51 15.64
N LYS A 259 -10.50 9.14 15.30
CA LYS A 259 -10.91 7.73 15.14
C LYS A 259 -10.24 7.05 13.96
N SER A 260 -9.92 7.79 12.90
CA SER A 260 -9.20 7.24 11.75
C SER A 260 -7.68 7.20 11.94
N GLU A 261 -7.15 7.75 13.03
CA GLU A 261 -5.71 7.90 13.30
C GLU A 261 -4.94 8.53 12.11
N LEU A 262 -5.55 9.54 11.47
CA LEU A 262 -5.02 10.23 10.28
C LEU A 262 -4.72 9.29 9.08
N HIS A 263 -5.28 8.08 9.10
CA HIS A 263 -5.04 7.11 8.06
C HIS A 263 -5.88 7.44 6.81
N PRO A 264 -5.28 7.78 5.64
CA PRO A 264 -5.99 8.37 4.50
C PRO A 264 -7.23 7.58 4.03
N HIS A 265 -7.11 6.25 3.92
CA HIS A 265 -8.24 5.39 3.59
C HIS A 265 -9.38 5.44 4.62
N PHE A 266 -9.07 5.30 5.91
CA PHE A 266 -10.09 5.29 6.96
C PHE A 266 -10.69 6.68 7.15
N THR A 267 -9.89 7.74 7.03
CA THR A 267 -10.39 9.12 7.03
C THR A 267 -11.44 9.33 5.93
N GLN A 268 -11.19 8.86 4.70
CA GLN A 268 -12.18 8.94 3.62
C GLN A 268 -13.38 8.04 3.84
N TYR A 269 -13.18 6.82 4.36
CA TYR A 269 -14.28 5.92 4.66
C TYR A 269 -15.21 6.49 5.74
N PHE A 270 -14.64 7.04 6.82
CA PHE A 270 -15.42 7.59 7.94
C PHE A 270 -16.14 8.86 7.49
N ALA A 271 -15.45 9.75 6.77
CA ALA A 271 -16.06 10.93 6.18
C ALA A 271 -17.15 10.56 5.16
N SER A 272 -17.01 9.46 4.41
CA SER A 272 -18.05 8.97 3.51
C SER A 272 -19.32 8.57 4.26
N VAL A 273 -19.18 7.86 5.38
CA VAL A 273 -20.33 7.45 6.19
C VAL A 273 -21.03 8.68 6.78
N VAL A 274 -20.27 9.59 7.39
CA VAL A 274 -20.80 10.86 7.92
C VAL A 274 -21.48 11.68 6.82
N PHE A 275 -20.89 11.76 5.63
CA PHE A 275 -21.48 12.44 4.48
C PHE A 275 -22.83 11.85 4.11
N ASP A 276 -22.96 10.52 4.08
CA ASP A 276 -24.23 9.88 3.76
C ASP A 276 -25.30 10.18 4.82
N LEU A 277 -24.97 10.14 6.11
CA LEU A 277 -25.91 10.46 7.19
C LEU A 277 -26.43 11.89 7.08
N LEU A 278 -25.53 12.86 6.91
CA LEU A 278 -25.88 14.27 6.72
C LEU A 278 -26.69 14.51 5.44
N ARG A 279 -26.33 13.82 4.34
CA ARG A 279 -27.10 13.86 3.09
C ARG A 279 -28.53 13.34 3.27
N TYR A 280 -28.76 12.39 4.17
CA TYR A 280 -30.10 11.88 4.46
C TYR A 280 -30.84 12.67 5.55
N GLY A 281 -30.25 13.75 6.05
CA GLY A 281 -30.90 14.70 6.95
C GLY A 281 -30.72 14.42 8.44
N GLU A 282 -29.76 13.55 8.82
CA GLU A 282 -29.37 13.42 10.23
C GLU A 282 -28.71 14.71 10.73
N ASP A 283 -29.01 15.09 11.98
CA ASP A 283 -28.46 16.29 12.61
C ASP A 283 -27.19 15.95 13.42
N GLU A 284 -26.06 16.51 13.01
CA GLU A 284 -24.77 16.32 13.70
C GLU A 284 -24.71 16.92 15.11
N ASN A 285 -25.69 17.73 15.51
CA ASN A 285 -25.79 18.24 16.88
C ASN A 285 -26.51 17.27 17.83
N GLU A 286 -27.06 16.16 17.31
CA GLU A 286 -27.65 15.14 18.17
C GLU A 286 -26.59 14.48 19.05
N LYS A 287 -26.93 14.28 20.33
CA LYS A 287 -26.05 13.73 21.37
C LYS A 287 -25.33 12.44 20.97
N TYR A 288 -25.98 11.60 20.16
CA TYR A 288 -25.49 10.27 19.79
C TYR A 288 -24.99 10.19 18.34
N PHE A 289 -24.92 11.30 17.60
CA PHE A 289 -24.51 11.31 16.20
C PHE A 289 -23.15 10.63 15.99
N ASN A 290 -22.17 11.00 16.82
CA ASN A 290 -20.81 10.48 16.70
C ASN A 290 -20.69 8.98 16.99
N GLN A 291 -21.40 8.52 18.03
CA GLN A 291 -21.52 7.09 18.33
C GLN A 291 -22.27 6.36 17.21
N GLY A 292 -23.30 6.97 16.65
CA GLY A 292 -24.15 6.40 15.59
C GLY A 292 -23.36 6.06 14.33
N TRP A 293 -22.59 7.01 13.80
CA TRP A 293 -21.81 6.76 12.58
C TRP A 293 -20.68 5.75 12.82
N MET A 294 -20.03 5.78 13.98
CA MET A 294 -18.99 4.81 14.32
C MET A 294 -19.57 3.40 14.49
N ASN A 295 -20.72 3.27 15.15
CA ASN A 295 -21.43 2.00 15.30
C ASN A 295 -21.87 1.43 13.96
N LYS A 296 -22.35 2.28 13.03
CA LYS A 296 -22.68 1.86 11.67
C LYS A 296 -21.49 1.23 10.95
N ILE A 297 -20.30 1.81 11.13
CA ILE A 297 -19.05 1.28 10.58
C ILE A 297 -18.67 -0.04 11.24
N ILE A 298 -18.67 -0.09 12.57
CA ILE A 298 -18.29 -1.29 13.34
C ILE A 298 -19.21 -2.47 13.00
N ASN A 299 -20.53 -2.24 13.00
CA ASN A 299 -21.53 -3.27 12.75
C ASN A 299 -21.40 -3.88 11.34
N SER A 300 -20.92 -3.11 10.36
CA SER A 300 -20.67 -3.64 9.01
C SER A 300 -19.53 -4.66 8.93
N GLN A 301 -18.65 -4.71 9.93
CA GLN A 301 -17.47 -5.56 9.97
C GLN A 301 -17.39 -6.46 11.22
N SER A 302 -18.38 -6.40 12.11
CA SER A 302 -18.38 -7.08 13.41
C SER A 302 -18.18 -8.59 13.30
N ILE A 303 -18.85 -9.25 12.35
CA ILE A 303 -18.72 -10.70 12.10
C ILE A 303 -17.27 -11.07 11.74
N ILE A 304 -16.62 -10.24 10.92
CA ILE A 304 -15.22 -10.45 10.51
C ILE A 304 -14.29 -10.27 11.70
N PHE A 305 -14.49 -9.23 12.51
CA PHE A 305 -13.68 -8.99 13.70
C PHE A 305 -13.87 -10.06 14.76
N GLN A 306 -15.10 -10.52 14.99
CA GLN A 306 -15.39 -11.62 15.89
C GLN A 306 -14.67 -12.90 15.43
N THR A 307 -14.71 -13.21 14.13
CA THR A 307 -13.99 -14.37 13.56
C THR A 307 -12.49 -14.27 13.77
N ILE A 308 -11.90 -13.09 13.54
CA ILE A 308 -10.47 -12.85 13.79
C ILE A 308 -10.15 -13.03 15.28
N TYR A 309 -10.94 -12.42 16.15
CA TYR A 309 -10.77 -12.45 17.59
C TYR A 309 -10.88 -13.87 18.15
N ASP A 310 -11.81 -14.66 17.61
CA ASP A 310 -12.03 -16.05 18.02
C ASP A 310 -10.83 -16.96 17.74
N GLN A 311 -10.07 -16.67 16.69
CA GLN A 311 -8.84 -17.38 16.32
C GLN A 311 -7.61 -16.98 17.14
N LEU A 312 -7.72 -15.97 18.01
CA LEU A 312 -6.62 -15.52 18.88
C LEU A 312 -6.59 -16.32 20.18
N SER A 313 -5.38 -16.65 20.64
CA SER A 313 -5.18 -17.19 21.98
C SER A 313 -5.55 -16.16 23.06
N SER A 314 -5.81 -16.61 24.30
CA SER A 314 -6.12 -15.71 25.41
C SER A 314 -5.08 -14.59 25.57
N ASN A 315 -3.78 -14.93 25.51
CA ASN A 315 -2.71 -13.94 25.58
C ASN A 315 -2.70 -12.97 24.39
N GLN A 316 -2.97 -13.45 23.18
CA GLN A 316 -3.10 -12.60 22.00
C GLN A 316 -4.25 -11.61 22.12
N ARG A 317 -5.41 -12.06 22.62
CA ARG A 317 -6.57 -11.19 22.86
C ARG A 317 -6.27 -10.12 23.90
N ARG A 318 -5.66 -10.48 25.02
CA ARG A 318 -5.27 -9.54 26.08
C ARG A 318 -4.29 -8.48 25.58
N VAL A 319 -3.21 -8.90 24.92
CA VAL A 319 -2.20 -7.97 24.38
C VAL A 319 -2.79 -7.08 23.27
N LEU A 320 -3.57 -7.65 22.34
CA LEU A 320 -4.20 -6.87 21.28
C LEU A 320 -5.20 -5.85 21.83
N THR A 321 -6.02 -6.25 22.80
CA THR A 321 -6.98 -5.36 23.46
C THR A 321 -6.23 -4.25 24.19
N ALA A 322 -5.21 -4.58 24.98
CA ALA A 322 -4.38 -3.60 25.67
C ALA A 322 -3.80 -2.54 24.71
N ILE A 323 -3.25 -2.95 23.55
CA ILE A 323 -2.77 -2.01 22.51
C ILE A 323 -3.89 -1.09 21.99
N ALA A 324 -5.15 -1.53 21.98
CA ALA A 324 -6.27 -0.75 21.49
C ALA A 324 -6.79 0.31 22.48
N ILE A 325 -6.65 0.07 23.80
CA ILE A 325 -7.18 0.94 24.87
C ILE A 325 -6.10 1.78 25.55
N ILE A 326 -4.86 1.30 25.61
CA ILE A 326 -3.77 2.01 26.28
C ILE A 326 -3.41 3.28 25.49
N ASP A 327 -3.25 4.39 26.22
CA ASP A 327 -2.75 5.64 25.65
C ASP A 327 -1.33 5.48 25.11
N ASN A 328 -1.03 6.16 24.00
CA ASN A 328 0.26 6.01 23.31
C ASN A 328 1.49 6.27 24.18
N ASP A 329 1.36 6.99 25.31
CA ASP A 329 2.48 7.34 26.18
C ASP A 329 2.73 6.35 27.32
N VAL A 330 1.88 5.34 27.47
CA VAL A 330 2.02 4.30 28.48
C VAL A 330 2.89 3.17 27.95
N ALA A 331 3.91 2.79 28.74
CA ALA A 331 4.84 1.74 28.37
C ALA A 331 4.22 0.34 28.51
N LEU A 332 3.95 -0.33 27.37
CA LEU A 332 3.34 -1.68 27.33
C LEU A 332 4.08 -2.72 28.18
N PHE A 333 5.38 -2.59 28.34
CA PHE A 333 6.23 -3.52 29.09
C PHE A 333 6.39 -3.15 30.58
N ALA A 334 5.79 -2.06 31.05
CA ALA A 334 5.85 -1.68 32.45
C ALA A 334 5.07 -2.67 33.33
N ASP A 335 5.58 -2.95 34.54
CA ASP A 335 4.91 -3.86 35.47
C ASP A 335 3.56 -3.31 35.95
N SER A 336 3.40 -1.99 36.00
CA SER A 336 2.11 -1.33 36.28
C SER A 336 1.07 -1.69 35.22
N THR A 337 1.39 -1.49 33.94
CA THR A 337 0.54 -1.84 32.80
C THR A 337 0.26 -3.34 32.77
N ARG A 338 1.27 -4.17 33.07
CA ARG A 338 1.08 -5.63 33.14
C ARG A 338 0.04 -6.04 34.17
N ARG A 339 0.06 -5.43 35.37
CA ARG A 339 -0.90 -5.73 36.44
C ARG A 339 -2.29 -5.19 36.13
N GLU A 340 -2.38 -3.98 35.61
CA GLU A 340 -3.66 -3.32 35.30
C GLU A 340 -4.44 -4.05 34.20
N TYR A 341 -3.76 -4.47 33.13
CA TYR A 341 -4.37 -5.13 31.96
C TYR A 341 -4.19 -6.66 31.95
N GLU A 342 -3.77 -7.24 33.08
CA GLU A 342 -3.50 -8.68 33.25
C GLU A 342 -2.65 -9.30 32.12
N LEU A 343 -1.63 -8.57 31.68
CA LEU A 343 -0.75 -9.00 30.59
C LEU A 343 0.17 -10.14 31.05
N PRO A 344 0.59 -11.02 30.12
CA PRO A 344 1.54 -12.07 30.44
C PRO A 344 2.92 -11.47 30.76
N ILE A 345 3.85 -12.31 31.23
CA ILE A 345 5.25 -11.90 31.46
C ILE A 345 5.90 -11.35 30.18
N SER A 346 6.90 -10.46 30.33
CA SER A 346 7.47 -9.67 29.21
C SER A 346 8.02 -10.52 28.04
N SER A 347 8.58 -11.70 28.33
CA SER A 347 9.03 -12.65 27.28
C SER A 347 7.86 -13.16 26.44
N SER A 348 6.72 -13.46 27.09
CA SER A 348 5.49 -13.89 26.41
C SER A 348 4.81 -12.74 25.67
N ILE A 349 4.87 -11.50 26.19
CA ILE A 349 4.42 -10.29 25.46
C ILE A 349 5.19 -10.17 24.14
N SER A 350 6.52 -10.30 24.18
CA SER A 350 7.38 -10.16 22.98
C SER A 350 7.03 -11.19 21.90
N VAL A 351 6.84 -12.46 22.28
CA VAL A 351 6.41 -13.53 21.36
C VAL A 351 5.01 -13.25 20.81
N THR A 352 4.09 -12.78 21.67
CA THR A 352 2.71 -12.44 21.29
C THR A 352 2.66 -11.29 20.28
N LEU A 353 3.45 -10.23 20.49
CA LEU A 353 3.59 -9.12 19.57
C LEU A 353 4.08 -9.59 18.19
N GLY A 354 5.10 -10.45 18.16
CA GLY A 354 5.59 -11.05 16.91
C GLY A 354 4.50 -11.83 16.17
N ALA A 355 3.68 -12.61 16.89
CA ALA A 355 2.56 -13.34 16.31
C ALA A 355 1.45 -12.41 15.76
N LEU A 356 1.13 -11.32 16.48
CA LEU A 356 0.13 -10.34 16.06
C LEU A 356 0.60 -9.53 14.83
N ILE A 357 1.89 -9.16 14.77
CA ILE A 357 2.50 -8.53 13.58
C ILE A 357 2.43 -9.48 12.39
N LYS A 358 2.77 -10.76 12.58
CA LYS A 358 2.71 -11.76 11.51
C LYS A 358 1.27 -11.95 10.98
N LYS A 359 0.27 -11.81 11.86
CA LYS A 359 -1.16 -11.81 11.50
C LYS A 359 -1.65 -10.49 10.89
N SER A 360 -0.79 -9.46 10.78
CA SER A 360 -1.14 -8.12 10.30
C SER A 360 -2.26 -7.45 11.11
N LEU A 361 -2.32 -7.71 12.42
CA LEU A 361 -3.29 -7.07 13.33
C LEU A 361 -2.73 -5.83 14.00
N ILE A 362 -1.41 -5.78 14.17
CA ILE A 362 -0.68 -4.64 14.71
C ILE A 362 0.57 -4.37 13.86
N TYR A 363 1.10 -3.17 13.97
CA TYR A 363 2.41 -2.80 13.43
C TYR A 363 3.22 -2.03 14.46
N LYS A 364 4.54 -1.94 14.21
CA LYS A 364 5.46 -1.20 15.07
C LYS A 364 5.80 0.14 14.41
N THR A 365 5.55 1.22 15.11
CA THR A 365 5.84 2.59 14.64
C THR A 365 7.33 2.90 14.72
N THR A 366 7.77 3.99 14.08
CA THR A 366 9.17 4.43 14.06
C THR A 366 9.71 4.82 15.44
N ASP A 367 8.84 5.25 16.36
CA ASP A 367 9.13 5.56 17.77
C ASP A 367 9.06 4.31 18.68
N ASN A 368 9.09 3.11 18.10
CA ASN A 368 9.06 1.82 18.80
C ASN A 368 7.76 1.50 19.56
N LYS A 369 6.67 2.20 19.29
CA LYS A 369 5.33 1.88 19.84
C LYS A 369 4.62 0.84 18.97
N TYR A 370 3.53 0.27 19.48
CA TYR A 370 2.68 -0.68 18.77
C TYR A 370 1.30 -0.08 18.57
N LYS A 371 0.77 -0.17 17.35
CA LYS A 371 -0.58 0.31 17.00
C LYS A 371 -1.37 -0.80 16.32
N VAL A 372 -2.70 -0.79 16.50
CA VAL A 372 -3.62 -1.67 15.75
C VAL A 372 -3.65 -1.20 14.30
N ASP A 373 -3.52 -2.13 13.35
CA ASP A 373 -3.45 -1.80 11.91
C ASP A 373 -4.76 -1.21 11.37
N ASN A 374 -5.89 -1.69 11.88
CA ASN A 374 -7.23 -1.27 11.48
C ASN A 374 -7.90 -0.45 12.60
N PRO A 375 -8.10 0.88 12.44
CA PRO A 375 -8.77 1.73 13.43
C PRO A 375 -10.21 1.30 13.74
N VAL A 376 -10.91 0.65 12.79
CA VAL A 376 -12.24 0.08 13.08
C VAL A 376 -12.15 -1.10 14.03
N LEU A 377 -11.15 -1.99 13.83
CA LEU A 377 -10.90 -3.09 14.77
C LEU A 377 -10.52 -2.55 16.15
N LYS A 378 -9.72 -1.48 16.21
CA LYS A 378 -9.38 -0.79 17.46
C LYS A 378 -10.63 -0.37 18.21
N GLU A 379 -11.54 0.34 17.55
CA GLU A 379 -12.78 0.81 18.21
C GLU A 379 -13.73 -0.33 18.56
N TRP A 380 -13.80 -1.40 17.74
CA TRP A 380 -14.54 -2.61 18.09
C TRP A 380 -13.99 -3.27 19.37
N LEU A 381 -12.65 -3.37 19.52
CA LEU A 381 -12.02 -3.90 20.73
C LEU A 381 -12.31 -3.03 21.96
N ARG A 382 -12.32 -1.70 21.81
CA ARG A 382 -12.71 -0.78 22.89
C ARG A 382 -14.14 -1.03 23.34
N GLN A 383 -15.08 -1.13 22.39
CA GLN A 383 -16.48 -1.44 22.71
C GLN A 383 -16.66 -2.81 23.37
N LEU A 384 -15.94 -3.82 22.90
CA LEU A 384 -15.93 -5.16 23.51
C LEU A 384 -15.46 -5.09 24.96
N ASN A 385 -14.37 -4.37 25.23
CA ASN A 385 -13.79 -4.24 26.56
C ASN A 385 -14.70 -3.49 27.55
N TYR A 386 -15.44 -2.48 27.08
CA TYR A 386 -16.40 -1.74 27.91
C TYR A 386 -17.78 -2.44 28.03
N GLY A 387 -17.96 -3.64 27.45
CA GLY A 387 -19.23 -4.36 27.49
C GLY A 387 -20.35 -3.69 26.68
N LEU A 388 -19.99 -2.91 25.65
CA LEU A 388 -20.91 -2.15 24.81
C LEU A 388 -21.38 -2.92 23.57
N LEU A 389 -20.84 -4.12 23.33
CA LEU A 389 -21.30 -5.05 22.31
C LEU A 389 -22.21 -6.08 22.99
N SER A 390 -23.53 -5.88 22.90
CA SER A 390 -24.56 -6.81 23.38
C SER A 390 -25.05 -7.73 22.28
#